data_AF-A0A392R5I5-F1
#
_entry.id   AF-A0A392R5I5-F1
#
_cell.length_a   1.000
_cell.length_b   1.000
_cell.length_c   1.000
_cell.angle_alpha   90.00
_cell.angle_beta   90.00
_cell.angle_gamma   90.00
#
_symmetry.space_group_name_H-M   'P 1'
#
loop_
_entity.id
_entity.type
_entity.pdbx_description
1 polymer ?
#
loop_
_entity_poly.entity_id
_entity_poly.type
_entity_poly.pdbx_seq_one_letter_code
_entity_poly.pdbx_strand_id
1 'polypeptide(L)'
;QGVNVEQGVHEEEEHVEAAHADHQGLDDVMEEINRFESSAFPNQQQQSGDWPYTHSEHELASLLHNLNLNTHFRLPNMYYNTQGQLYTEAMTYRQQFPPAPFFPLYPSPEAWQEHRRVDRL
;
A
#
# COMPACT_ATOMS: atom_id res chain seq x y z
N GLN A 1 -74.90 23.22 -23.34
CA GLN A 1 -75.71 22.37 -22.43
C GLN A 1 -74.69 21.69 -21.53
N GLY A 2 -74.47 22.16 -20.29
CA GLY A 2 -75.17 21.74 -19.06
C GLY A 2 -74.72 20.32 -18.69
N VAL A 3 -74.05 20.02 -17.58
CA VAL A 3 -74.43 20.07 -16.14
C VAL A 3 -73.09 19.97 -15.31
N ASN A 4 -72.70 20.78 -14.30
CA ASN A 4 -73.12 20.88 -12.86
C ASN A 4 -73.17 19.50 -12.14
N VAL A 5 -72.64 19.17 -10.94
CA VAL A 5 -72.25 19.85 -9.67
C VAL A 5 -71.37 18.89 -8.82
N GLU A 6 -70.45 19.46 -8.03
CA GLU A 6 -69.81 19.06 -6.73
C GLU A 6 -69.68 17.59 -6.27
N GLN A 7 -68.50 17.23 -5.74
CA GLN A 7 -68.34 16.79 -4.33
C GLN A 7 -66.86 16.66 -3.93
N GLY A 8 -66.52 17.21 -2.76
CA GLY A 8 -65.17 17.25 -2.21
C GLY A 8 -64.67 15.92 -1.65
N VAL A 9 -63.35 15.78 -1.66
CA VAL A 9 -62.53 14.83 -0.90
C VAL A 9 -61.21 15.60 -0.67
N HIS A 10 -61.06 16.32 0.45
CA HIS A 10 -60.43 15.86 1.69
C HIS A 10 -59.08 15.16 1.47
N GLU A 11 -58.01 15.87 1.81
CA GLU A 11 -56.70 15.38 2.29
C GLU A 11 -55.93 14.51 1.27
N GLU A 12 -54.66 14.76 0.96
CA GLU A 12 -53.53 14.81 1.87
C GLU A 12 -52.48 15.79 1.31
N GLU A 13 -52.12 16.82 2.09
CA GLU A 13 -50.82 17.48 1.94
C GLU A 13 -49.76 16.44 2.32
N GLU A 14 -49.22 15.72 1.33
CA GLU A 14 -48.02 14.93 1.53
C GLU A 14 -46.86 15.91 1.72
N HIS A 15 -46.62 16.17 2.99
CA HIS A 15 -45.50 16.85 3.57
C HIS A 15 -44.19 16.47 2.84
N VAL A 16 -43.68 17.37 1.99
CA VAL A 16 -42.35 17.25 1.38
C VAL A 16 -41.31 17.57 2.46
N GLU A 17 -41.19 16.72 3.46
CA GLU A 17 -40.20 16.84 4.53
C GLU A 17 -39.41 15.55 4.65
N ALA A 18 -38.59 15.24 3.65
CA ALA A 18 -37.63 14.13 3.75
C ALA A 18 -36.42 14.23 2.80
N ALA A 19 -36.00 15.44 2.39
CA ALA A 19 -34.87 15.58 1.47
C ALA A 19 -33.69 16.41 2.02
N HIS A 20 -33.67 16.74 3.32
CA HIS A 20 -32.57 17.52 3.92
C HIS A 20 -31.77 16.77 4.99
N ALA A 21 -32.22 15.60 5.44
CA ALA A 21 -31.52 14.83 6.47
C ALA A 21 -30.38 13.95 5.92
N ASP A 22 -30.46 13.51 4.66
CA ASP A 22 -29.45 12.62 4.05
C ASP A 22 -28.26 13.37 3.43
N HIS A 23 -28.40 14.68 3.15
CA HIS A 23 -27.29 15.45 2.56
C HIS A 23 -26.21 15.77 3.61
N GLN A 24 -26.60 16.09 4.85
CA GLN A 24 -25.66 16.29 5.95
C GLN A 24 -24.87 15.02 6.27
N GLY A 25 -25.55 13.86 6.29
CA GLY A 25 -24.89 12.57 6.50
C GLY A 25 -23.96 12.18 5.34
N LEU A 26 -24.34 12.48 4.10
CA LEU A 26 -23.46 12.29 2.94
C LEU A 26 -22.27 13.25 2.96
N ASP A 27 -22.46 14.51 3.32
CA ASP A 27 -21.40 15.51 3.45
C ASP A 27 -20.41 15.09 4.54
N ASP A 28 -20.89 14.64 5.70
CA ASP A 28 -20.08 14.10 6.79
C ASP A 28 -19.28 12.86 6.36
N VAL A 29 -19.91 11.94 5.59
CA VAL A 29 -19.23 10.74 5.06
C VAL A 29 -18.19 11.12 3.99
N MET A 30 -18.47 12.09 3.13
CA MET A 30 -17.53 12.60 2.14
C MET A 30 -16.35 13.33 2.81
N GLU A 31 -16.61 14.07 3.89
CA GLU A 31 -15.57 14.71 4.71
C GLU A 31 -14.72 13.66 5.46
N GLU A 32 -15.33 12.57 5.94
CA GLU A 32 -14.63 11.43 6.51
C GLU A 32 -13.74 10.71 5.49
N ILE A 33 -14.23 10.46 4.27
CA ILE A 33 -13.43 9.87 3.17
C ILE A 33 -12.25 10.78 2.79
N ASN A 34 -12.49 12.09 2.64
CA ASN A 34 -11.45 13.08 2.35
C ASN A 34 -10.40 13.14 3.47
N ARG A 35 -10.79 12.92 4.73
CA ARG A 35 -9.86 12.83 5.86
C ARG A 35 -8.93 11.62 5.74
N PHE A 36 -9.41 10.48 5.23
CA PHE A 36 -8.59 9.30 4.97
C PHE A 36 -7.70 9.45 3.73
N GLU A 37 -8.13 10.17 2.70
CA GLU A 37 -7.29 10.49 1.53
C GLU A 37 -6.23 11.57 1.84
N SER A 38 -6.55 12.53 2.70
CA SER A 38 -5.63 13.59 3.14
C SER A 38 -4.64 13.11 4.19
N SER A 39 -5.03 12.15 5.03
CA SER A 39 -4.05 11.38 5.79
C SER A 39 -3.23 10.59 4.77
N ALA A 40 -2.02 11.03 4.50
CA ALA A 40 -1.01 10.17 3.90
C ALA A 40 -1.04 8.86 4.68
N PHE A 41 -1.64 7.81 4.09
CA PHE A 41 -1.65 6.50 4.69
C PHE A 41 -0.20 6.21 5.08
N PRO A 42 0.08 5.76 6.31
CA PRO A 42 1.46 5.59 6.77
C PRO A 42 2.29 4.65 5.89
N ASN A 43 1.66 3.90 4.98
CA ASN A 43 2.27 3.00 4.01
C ASN A 43 2.04 3.36 2.53
N GLN A 44 1.33 4.45 2.20
CA GLN A 44 1.41 4.97 0.84
C GLN A 44 2.70 5.79 0.80
N GLN A 45 3.72 5.28 0.11
CA GLN A 45 4.91 6.07 -0.24
C GLN A 45 4.45 7.21 -1.17
N GLN A 46 3.83 8.25 -0.62
CA GLN A 46 3.97 9.58 -1.19
C GLN A 46 5.46 9.85 -1.09
N GLN A 47 6.15 9.76 -2.24
CA GLN A 47 7.55 10.14 -2.36
C GLN A 47 7.67 11.56 -1.82
N SER A 48 8.10 11.63 -0.57
CA SER A 48 8.29 12.86 0.18
C SER A 48 9.44 13.60 -0.49
N GLY A 49 9.38 14.93 -0.52
CA GLY A 49 10.16 15.81 -1.41
C GLY A 49 11.68 15.86 -1.22
N ASP A 50 12.32 14.78 -0.77
CA ASP A 50 13.78 14.61 -0.64
C ASP A 50 14.26 13.20 -1.06
N TRP A 51 13.44 12.44 -1.81
CA TRP A 51 13.84 11.14 -2.33
C TRP A 51 14.88 11.30 -3.46
N PRO A 52 16.10 10.78 -3.32
CA PRO A 52 17.21 11.10 -4.22
C PRO A 52 17.23 10.25 -5.51
N TYR A 53 16.25 9.35 -5.69
CA TYR A 53 16.22 8.40 -6.79
C TYR A 53 15.04 8.64 -7.73
N THR A 54 15.21 8.28 -8.99
CA THR A 54 14.13 8.39 -9.99
C THR A 54 13.10 7.28 -9.87
N HIS A 55 13.48 6.11 -9.34
CA HIS A 55 12.58 4.99 -9.09
C HIS A 55 12.07 5.01 -7.65
N SER A 56 10.89 4.44 -7.41
CA SER A 56 10.34 4.29 -6.07
C SER A 56 11.21 3.39 -5.19
N GLU A 57 11.16 3.59 -3.87
CA GLU A 57 11.82 2.70 -2.93
C GLU A 57 11.35 1.26 -3.11
N HIS A 58 10.06 1.05 -3.38
CA HIS A 58 9.52 -0.27 -3.66
C HIS A 58 10.17 -0.97 -4.87
N GLU A 59 10.40 -0.25 -5.97
CA GLU A 59 11.07 -0.78 -7.17
C GLU A 59 12.53 -1.17 -6.86
N LEU A 60 13.26 -0.30 -6.15
CA LEU A 60 14.65 -0.58 -5.75
C LEU A 60 14.73 -1.78 -4.81
N ALA A 61 13.88 -1.82 -3.77
CA ALA A 61 13.83 -2.88 -2.79
C ALA A 61 13.45 -4.22 -3.44
N SER A 62 12.49 -4.23 -4.36
CA SER A 62 12.07 -5.44 -5.08
C SER A 62 13.18 -5.98 -5.96
N LEU A 63 13.89 -5.14 -6.71
CA LEU A 63 15.03 -5.58 -7.52
C LEU A 63 16.14 -6.18 -6.62
N LEU A 64 16.51 -5.48 -5.54
CA LEU A 64 17.53 -5.95 -4.61
C LEU A 64 17.15 -7.26 -3.91
N HIS A 65 15.89 -7.41 -3.53
CA HIS A 65 15.38 -8.64 -2.94
C HIS A 65 15.56 -9.83 -3.90
N ASN A 66 15.15 -9.66 -5.17
CA ASN A 66 15.33 -10.70 -6.17
C ASN A 66 16.82 -11.02 -6.41
N LEU A 67 17.68 -10.00 -6.52
CA LEU A 67 19.13 -10.19 -6.66
C LEU A 67 19.73 -10.98 -5.49
N ASN A 68 19.30 -10.71 -4.26
CA ASN A 68 19.74 -11.44 -3.07
C ASN A 68 19.33 -12.91 -3.11
N LEU A 69 18.07 -13.21 -3.46
CA LEU A 69 17.59 -14.59 -3.59
C LEU A 69 18.38 -15.34 -4.65
N ASN A 70 18.52 -14.77 -5.84
CA ASN A 70 19.20 -15.44 -6.92
C ASN A 70 20.69 -15.66 -6.66
N THR A 71 21.36 -14.72 -5.97
CA THR A 71 22.75 -14.88 -5.53
C THR A 71 22.86 -16.01 -4.50
N HIS A 72 21.96 -16.03 -3.51
CA HIS A 72 21.99 -17.01 -2.42
C HIS A 72 21.73 -18.44 -2.93
N PHE A 73 20.74 -18.61 -3.81
CA PHE A 73 20.34 -19.91 -4.35
C PHE A 73 21.05 -20.28 -5.66
N ARG A 74 22.01 -19.46 -6.12
CA ARG A 74 22.76 -19.64 -7.37
C ARG A 74 21.85 -19.87 -8.58
N LEU A 75 20.77 -19.09 -8.68
CA LEU A 75 19.78 -19.23 -9.75
C LEU A 75 20.30 -18.58 -11.04
N PRO A 76 20.39 -19.31 -12.18
CA PRO A 76 21.11 -18.87 -13.37
C PRO A 76 20.36 -17.90 -14.31
N ASN A 77 19.18 -17.37 -13.95
CA ASN A 77 18.34 -16.60 -14.88
C ASN A 77 17.97 -15.22 -14.33
N MET A 78 18.89 -14.25 -14.44
CA MET A 78 18.59 -12.85 -14.16
C MET A 78 18.84 -11.99 -15.38
N TYR A 79 17.78 -11.79 -16.16
CA TYR A 79 17.77 -10.77 -17.21
C TYR A 79 17.54 -9.40 -16.55
N TYR A 80 18.55 -8.88 -15.86
CA TYR A 80 18.55 -7.48 -15.43
C TYR A 80 19.47 -6.67 -16.33
N ASN A 81 18.99 -5.51 -16.74
CA ASN A 81 19.84 -4.54 -17.40
C ASN A 81 20.79 -3.91 -16.37
N THR A 82 21.99 -4.47 -16.23
CA THR A 82 23.02 -3.98 -15.30
C THR A 82 23.60 -2.61 -15.70
N GLN A 83 23.31 -2.14 -16.92
CA GLN A 83 23.68 -0.82 -17.42
C GLN A 83 22.53 0.20 -17.25
N GLY A 84 21.37 -0.23 -16.74
CA GLY A 84 20.20 0.63 -16.55
C GLY A 84 20.29 1.51 -15.30
N GLN A 85 19.51 2.60 -15.31
CA GLN A 85 19.36 3.51 -14.17
C GLN A 85 18.83 2.78 -12.93
N LEU A 86 17.76 1.98 -13.07
CA LEU A 86 17.19 1.19 -11.96
C LEU A 86 18.24 0.33 -11.25
N TYR A 87 19.10 -0.36 -12.01
CA TYR A 87 20.15 -1.20 -11.43
C TYR A 87 21.21 -0.36 -10.70
N THR A 88 21.61 0.76 -11.29
CA THR A 88 22.61 1.68 -10.71
C THR A 88 22.10 2.32 -9.42
N GLU A 89 20.86 2.79 -9.43
CA GLU A 89 20.18 3.33 -8.23
C GLU A 89 20.02 2.24 -7.16
N ALA A 90 19.61 1.03 -7.54
CA ALA A 90 19.49 -0.09 -6.61
C ALA A 90 20.85 -0.45 -5.97
N MET A 91 21.94 -0.50 -6.74
CA MET A 91 23.28 -0.74 -6.20
C MET A 91 23.75 0.39 -5.27
N THR A 92 23.37 1.63 -5.55
CA THR A 92 23.68 2.79 -4.69
C THR A 92 22.89 2.72 -3.39
N TYR A 93 21.58 2.43 -3.47
CA TYR A 93 20.71 2.23 -2.31
C TYR A 93 21.22 1.09 -1.42
N ARG A 94 21.63 -0.05 -2.01
CA ARG A 94 22.24 -1.18 -1.29
C ARG A 94 23.52 -0.83 -0.56
N GLN A 95 24.34 0.08 -1.09
CA GLN A 95 25.58 0.51 -0.41
C GLN A 95 25.28 1.31 0.85
N GLN A 96 24.23 2.13 0.82
CA GLN A 96 23.76 2.88 1.98
C GLN A 96 23.07 1.97 3.01
N PHE A 97 22.31 0.99 2.51
CA PHE A 97 21.55 0.03 3.32
C PHE A 97 21.93 -1.41 2.94
N PRO A 98 23.03 -1.95 3.49
CA PRO A 98 23.47 -3.30 3.15
C PRO A 98 22.42 -4.34 3.60
N PRO A 99 22.19 -5.40 2.81
CA PRO A 99 21.20 -6.40 3.17
C PRO A 99 21.64 -7.16 4.41
N ALA A 100 20.67 -7.51 5.25
CA ALA A 100 20.92 -8.37 6.39
C ALA A 100 21.50 -9.73 5.94
N PRO A 101 22.30 -10.39 6.81
CA PRO A 101 22.69 -11.77 6.57
C PRO A 101 21.44 -12.63 6.35
N PHE A 102 21.49 -13.54 5.37
CA PHE A 102 20.36 -14.41 5.05
C PHE A 102 19.92 -15.27 6.25
N PHE A 103 20.88 -15.62 7.11
CA PHE A 103 20.67 -16.31 8.38
C PHE A 103 21.28 -15.47 9.52
N PRO A 104 20.53 -14.54 10.12
CA PRO A 104 21.09 -13.61 11.11
C PRO A 104 21.52 -14.30 12.41
N LEU A 105 20.85 -15.39 12.79
CA LEU A 105 21.15 -16.14 14.02
C LEU A 105 22.23 -17.20 13.83
N TYR A 106 22.26 -17.84 12.66
CA TYR A 106 23.17 -18.93 12.34
C TYR A 106 23.81 -18.69 10.97
N PRO A 107 24.90 -17.90 10.90
CA PRO A 107 25.50 -17.47 9.64
C PRO A 107 25.98 -18.62 8.75
N SER A 108 26.14 -19.81 9.34
CA SER A 108 26.51 -21.03 8.63
C SER A 108 25.69 -22.23 9.10
N PRO A 109 25.55 -23.26 8.25
CA PRO A 109 24.93 -24.52 8.65
C PRO A 109 25.58 -25.15 9.90
N GLU A 110 26.89 -24.98 10.07
CA GLU A 110 27.64 -25.48 11.21
C GLU A 110 27.24 -24.77 12.52
N ALA A 111 27.03 -23.46 12.48
CA ALA A 111 26.55 -22.69 13.65
C ALA A 111 25.16 -23.19 14.10
N TRP A 112 24.28 -23.52 13.15
CA TRP A 112 22.99 -24.13 13.44
C TRP A 112 23.12 -25.54 14.04
N GLN A 113 24.00 -26.37 13.49
CA GLN A 113 24.24 -27.72 14.00
C GLN A 113 24.78 -27.70 15.44
N GLU A 114 25.68 -26.79 15.75
CA GLU A 114 26.23 -26.64 17.10
C GLU A 114 25.18 -26.18 18.10
N HIS A 115 24.35 -25.19 17.73
CA HIS A 115 23.21 -24.78 18.56
C HIS A 115 22.31 -25.98 18.90
N ARG A 116 21.94 -26.79 17.89
CA ARG A 116 21.17 -28.02 18.09
C ARG A 116 21.87 -29.09 18.93
N ARG A 117 23.20 -29.09 18.99
CA ARG A 117 23.98 -30.03 19.81
C ARG A 117 23.94 -29.60 21.27
N VAL A 118 24.14 -28.31 21.54
CA VAL A 118 24.11 -27.72 22.88
C VAL A 118 22.70 -27.79 23.50
N ASP A 119 21.65 -27.51 22.72
CA ASP A 119 20.24 -27.52 23.18
C ASP A 119 19.70 -28.93 23.52
N ARG A 120 20.41 -29.99 23.12
CA ARG A 120 20.04 -31.40 23.43
C ARG A 120 20.73 -31.98 24.66
N LEU A 121 21.59 -31.21 25.33
CA LEU A 121 22.23 -31.56 26.61
C LEU A 121 21.42 -31.02 27.78
#